data_AF-A0A2M8N8H7-F1
#
_entry.id   AF-A0A2M8N8H7-F1
#
_cell.length_a   1.000
_cell.length_b   1.000
_cell.length_c   1.000
_cell.angle_alpha   90.00
_cell.angle_beta   90.00
_cell.angle_gamma   90.00
#
_symmetry.space_group_name_H-M   'P 1'
#
loop_
_entity.id
_entity.type
_entity.pdbx_description
1 polymer ?
#
loop_
_entity_poly.entity_id
_entity_poly.type
_entity_poly.pdbx_seq_one_letter_code
_entity_poly.pdbx_strand_id
1 'polypeptide(L)'
;MRKVFLLILFILSIVPVSAQDETIAELAASSGDFTYLVEALRAVDLVDTLNDDGPFTVFAPTDDAFQALLDTYNIEGRDLLADTDMLTDILTYHVVEGQALSADLSNGALETLGGESVQIRVEDGLVFVNGVTVVTPDLQASNGVIHVIDSVLLPPGVIPGMKTVEVTDTAETYFRVAHFSADVPPVDVYVDGELAVEFLSFGQVSEWFGTVAGTIEIAVTPAGSSLIAAVIPPTDVELGEDNWTTIAAVGTLENDNVEAAVFVEDVNDAPSGSVRATFFNAIVEQSITDAYADGQLLVESLRYLGNRGSDGAFTRSLPQGLYDFAITLEDAPSNVLFSLPDIPLTAGNHYLIAYLGSASDAFGVVVETVDAR
;
A
#
# COMPACT_ATOMS: atom_id res chain seq x y z
N MET A 1 14.84 -81.38 30.46
CA MET A 1 16.05 -80.56 30.70
C MET A 1 15.72 -79.09 30.42
N ARG A 2 16.05 -78.23 31.39
CA ARG A 2 16.14 -76.76 31.42
C ARG A 2 15.75 -75.93 30.17
N LYS A 3 14.84 -74.96 30.41
CA LYS A 3 14.86 -73.49 30.12
C LYS A 3 15.52 -73.08 28.78
N VAL A 4 14.89 -72.23 27.97
CA VAL A 4 15.09 -70.77 28.02
C VAL A 4 13.83 -70.03 27.54
N PHE A 5 13.36 -69.10 28.36
CA PHE A 5 12.38 -68.07 28.03
C PHE A 5 13.18 -66.93 27.37
N LEU A 6 12.99 -66.68 26.06
CA LEU A 6 13.64 -65.58 25.37
C LEU A 6 12.85 -64.29 25.66
N LEU A 7 13.35 -63.52 26.62
CA LEU A 7 12.86 -62.18 26.91
C LEU A 7 13.29 -61.28 25.74
N ILE A 8 12.35 -60.93 24.85
CA ILE A 8 12.56 -59.91 23.83
C ILE A 8 12.56 -58.56 24.56
N LEU A 9 13.75 -58.08 24.88
CA LEU A 9 13.97 -56.73 25.39
C LEU A 9 13.75 -55.76 24.22
N PHE A 10 12.59 -55.12 24.20
CA PHE A 10 12.32 -53.99 23.32
C PHE A 10 13.21 -52.84 23.81
N ILE A 11 14.38 -52.67 23.20
CA ILE A 11 15.20 -51.50 23.44
C ILE A 11 14.47 -50.35 22.76
N LEU A 12 13.74 -49.57 23.55
CA LEU A 12 13.21 -48.29 23.11
C LEU A 12 14.45 -47.43 22.81
N SER A 13 14.85 -47.40 21.54
CA SER A 13 15.81 -46.42 21.04
C SER A 13 15.16 -45.06 21.25
N ILE A 14 15.52 -44.40 22.36
CA ILE A 14 15.30 -42.97 22.52
C ILE A 14 16.19 -42.35 21.46
N VAL A 15 15.63 -42.08 20.28
CA VAL A 15 16.25 -41.16 19.33
C VAL A 15 16.25 -39.82 20.08
N PRO A 16 17.42 -39.26 20.43
CA PRO A 16 17.43 -37.89 20.92
C PRO A 16 16.81 -37.04 19.80
N VAL A 17 15.72 -36.33 20.12
CA VAL A 17 15.25 -35.23 19.29
C VAL A 17 16.43 -34.24 19.25
N SER A 18 17.13 -34.20 18.13
CA SER A 18 18.19 -33.21 17.92
C SER A 18 17.52 -31.84 17.94
N ALA A 19 18.01 -30.94 18.78
CA ALA A 19 17.87 -29.51 18.48
C ALA A 19 18.46 -29.29 17.08
N GLN A 20 17.80 -28.52 16.23
CA GLN A 20 18.39 -28.12 14.94
C GLN A 20 19.63 -27.27 15.25
N ASP A 21 20.81 -27.74 14.82
CA ASP A 21 22.08 -27.02 14.95
C ASP A 21 22.22 -25.89 13.91
N GLU A 22 21.28 -25.76 12.96
CA GLU A 22 21.30 -24.81 11.84
C GLU A 22 20.74 -23.44 12.26
N THR A 23 21.37 -22.35 11.83
CA THR A 23 20.83 -20.98 11.98
C THR A 23 19.59 -20.77 11.09
N ILE A 24 18.87 -19.66 11.28
CA ILE A 24 17.74 -19.28 10.41
C ILE A 24 18.16 -19.26 8.94
N ALA A 25 19.30 -18.65 8.61
CA ALA A 25 19.78 -18.56 7.24
C ALA A 25 20.19 -19.94 6.67
N GLU A 26 20.82 -20.80 7.50
CA GLU A 26 21.19 -22.16 7.10
C GLU A 26 19.97 -23.06 6.89
N LEU A 27 18.99 -22.99 7.79
CA LEU A 27 17.73 -23.70 7.70
C LEU A 27 16.92 -23.27 6.48
N ALA A 28 16.88 -21.96 6.20
CA ALA A 28 16.24 -21.45 5.00
C ALA A 28 16.89 -22.02 3.74
N ALA A 29 18.23 -22.03 3.68
CA ALA A 29 19.00 -22.56 2.57
C ALA A 29 18.89 -24.08 2.38
N SER A 30 18.63 -24.85 3.46
CA SER A 30 18.56 -26.32 3.40
C SER A 30 17.14 -26.85 3.11
N SER A 31 16.10 -26.05 3.35
CA SER A 31 14.69 -26.44 3.21
C SER A 31 14.21 -26.64 1.77
N GLY A 32 14.81 -25.97 0.79
CA GLY A 32 14.44 -26.02 -0.63
C GLY A 32 13.20 -25.20 -1.03
N ASP A 33 12.44 -24.66 -0.06
CA ASP A 33 11.21 -23.89 -0.29
C ASP A 33 11.42 -22.36 -0.21
N PHE A 34 12.66 -21.91 0.03
CA PHE A 34 13.06 -20.51 0.24
C PHE A 34 14.20 -20.06 -0.70
N THR A 35 14.22 -20.57 -1.92
CA THR A 35 15.26 -20.22 -2.90
C THR A 35 15.31 -18.72 -3.16
N TYR A 36 14.16 -18.08 -3.40
CA TYR A 36 14.08 -16.63 -3.66
C TYR A 36 14.48 -15.81 -2.44
N LEU A 37 14.04 -16.21 -1.24
CA LEU A 37 14.40 -15.54 0.00
C LEU A 37 15.92 -15.56 0.24
N VAL A 38 16.56 -16.71 0.02
CA VAL A 38 18.02 -16.85 0.19
C VAL A 38 18.79 -16.04 -0.87
N GLU A 39 18.30 -15.97 -2.10
CA GLU A 39 18.88 -15.11 -3.14
C GLU A 39 18.75 -13.63 -2.78
N ALA A 40 17.57 -13.21 -2.30
CA ALA A 40 17.31 -11.85 -1.87
C ALA A 40 18.19 -11.43 -0.69
N LEU A 41 18.30 -12.28 0.35
CA LEU A 41 19.17 -12.04 1.51
C LEU A 41 20.64 -11.86 1.13
N ARG A 42 21.11 -12.61 0.13
CA ARG A 42 22.48 -12.49 -0.40
C ARG A 42 22.68 -11.19 -1.19
N ALA A 43 21.65 -10.70 -1.88
CA ALA A 43 21.75 -9.49 -2.69
C ALA A 43 21.97 -8.24 -1.82
N VAL A 44 21.42 -8.21 -0.60
CA VAL A 44 21.49 -7.08 0.34
C VAL A 44 22.44 -7.31 1.52
N ASP A 45 23.25 -8.37 1.50
CA ASP A 45 24.23 -8.71 2.55
C ASP A 45 23.62 -8.91 3.96
N LEU A 46 22.34 -9.31 4.05
CA LEU A 46 21.62 -9.51 5.32
C LEU A 46 21.81 -10.92 5.91
N VAL A 47 22.49 -11.81 5.17
CA VAL A 47 22.78 -13.18 5.61
C VAL A 47 23.58 -13.18 6.91
N ASP A 48 24.53 -12.26 7.06
CA ASP A 48 25.36 -12.17 8.26
C ASP A 48 24.55 -11.72 9.48
N THR A 49 23.63 -10.75 9.32
CA THR A 49 22.71 -10.32 10.37
C THR A 49 21.80 -11.46 10.85
N LEU A 50 21.29 -12.29 9.94
CA LEU A 50 20.47 -13.46 10.30
C LEU A 50 21.28 -14.66 10.80
N ASN A 51 22.62 -14.58 10.77
CA ASN A 51 23.53 -15.54 11.39
C ASN A 51 24.07 -15.09 12.75
N ASP A 52 23.79 -13.85 13.17
CA ASP A 52 24.17 -13.36 14.49
C ASP A 52 23.45 -14.17 15.61
N ASP A 53 23.95 -14.04 16.84
CA ASP A 53 23.60 -14.88 18.00
C ASP A 53 22.10 -14.88 18.38
N GLY A 54 21.27 -14.02 17.78
CA GLY A 54 19.83 -14.00 17.97
C GLY A 54 19.41 -13.71 19.43
N PRO A 55 18.13 -13.92 19.80
CA PRO A 55 17.11 -14.61 19.00
C PRO A 55 16.37 -13.71 18.00
N PHE A 56 15.97 -14.28 16.86
CA PHE A 56 15.08 -13.64 15.88
C PHE A 56 13.80 -14.45 15.61
N THR A 57 12.76 -13.77 15.16
CA THR A 57 11.53 -14.37 14.61
C THR A 57 11.41 -13.90 13.17
N VAL A 58 11.44 -14.85 12.22
CA VAL A 58 11.37 -14.54 10.78
C VAL A 58 10.06 -15.08 10.22
N PHE A 59 9.28 -14.21 9.59
CA PHE A 59 8.14 -14.62 8.78
C PHE A 59 8.65 -14.88 7.37
N ALA A 60 8.86 -16.14 6.99
CA ALA A 60 9.50 -16.49 5.71
C ALA A 60 8.46 -16.78 4.62
N PRO A 61 8.38 -15.99 3.55
CA PRO A 61 7.53 -16.31 2.41
C PRO A 61 8.08 -17.51 1.64
N THR A 62 7.18 -18.36 1.15
CA THR A 62 7.54 -19.46 0.23
C THR A 62 7.97 -18.94 -1.14
N ASP A 63 8.67 -19.78 -1.92
CA ASP A 63 8.98 -19.47 -3.33
C ASP A 63 7.73 -19.18 -4.17
N ASP A 64 6.61 -19.86 -3.91
CA ASP A 64 5.32 -19.59 -4.56
C ASP A 64 4.78 -18.20 -4.19
N ALA A 65 4.99 -17.73 -2.95
CA ALA A 65 4.60 -16.40 -2.51
C ALA A 65 5.42 -15.30 -3.21
N PHE A 66 6.72 -15.53 -3.42
CA PHE A 66 7.56 -14.64 -4.22
C PHE A 66 7.13 -14.62 -5.69
N GLN A 67 6.85 -15.78 -6.30
CA GLN A 67 6.36 -15.81 -7.68
C GLN A 67 5.01 -15.08 -7.81
N ALA A 68 4.09 -15.27 -6.85
CA ALA A 68 2.83 -14.56 -6.82
C ALA A 68 3.01 -13.04 -6.70
N LEU A 69 4.00 -12.57 -5.93
CA LEU A 69 4.36 -11.15 -5.87
C LEU A 69 4.82 -10.65 -7.24
N LEU A 70 5.77 -11.34 -7.88
CA LEU A 70 6.28 -10.97 -9.21
C LEU A 70 5.15 -10.91 -10.25
N ASP A 71 4.26 -11.90 -10.24
CA ASP A 71 3.10 -11.95 -11.14
C ASP A 71 2.08 -10.83 -10.84
N THR A 72 1.88 -10.51 -9.55
CA THR A 72 0.93 -9.46 -9.11
C THR A 72 1.40 -8.08 -9.55
N TYR A 73 2.70 -7.79 -9.43
CA TYR A 73 3.30 -6.51 -9.79
C TYR A 73 3.85 -6.49 -11.23
N ASN A 74 3.74 -7.61 -11.97
CA ASN A 74 4.26 -7.77 -13.32
C ASN A 74 5.75 -7.37 -13.46
N ILE A 75 6.54 -7.66 -12.43
CA ILE A 75 7.98 -7.36 -12.37
C ILE A 75 8.79 -8.63 -12.61
N GLU A 76 9.96 -8.50 -13.26
CA GLU A 76 10.88 -9.62 -13.34
C GLU A 76 11.67 -9.75 -12.04
N GLY A 77 11.96 -10.98 -11.59
CA GLY A 77 12.74 -11.19 -10.37
C GLY A 77 14.12 -10.52 -10.37
N ARG A 78 14.71 -10.31 -11.55
CA ARG A 78 15.97 -9.55 -11.70
C ARG A 78 15.83 -8.08 -11.34
N ASP A 79 14.66 -7.48 -11.57
CA ASP A 79 14.41 -6.06 -11.34
C ASP A 79 14.17 -5.83 -9.85
N LEU A 80 13.45 -6.74 -9.19
CA LEU A 80 13.32 -6.78 -7.73
C LEU A 80 14.68 -6.94 -7.04
N LEU A 81 15.56 -7.80 -7.56
CA LEU A 81 16.91 -8.01 -7.02
C LEU A 81 17.88 -6.86 -7.30
N ALA A 82 17.58 -6.00 -8.28
CA ALA A 82 18.43 -4.86 -8.63
C ALA A 82 18.19 -3.64 -7.72
N ASP A 83 17.01 -3.54 -7.12
CA ASP A 83 16.65 -2.49 -6.17
C ASP A 83 17.00 -2.93 -4.74
N THR A 84 18.26 -2.73 -4.35
CA THR A 84 18.78 -3.21 -3.07
C THR A 84 18.19 -2.49 -1.86
N ASP A 85 17.77 -1.25 -2.02
CA ASP A 85 17.21 -0.45 -0.92
C ASP A 85 15.80 -0.94 -0.61
N MET A 86 14.93 -1.02 -1.63
CA MET A 86 13.60 -1.61 -1.49
C MET A 86 13.67 -3.05 -0.96
N LEU A 87 14.61 -3.84 -1.49
CA LEU A 87 14.77 -5.23 -1.06
C LEU A 87 15.20 -5.32 0.41
N THR A 88 16.02 -4.38 0.89
CA THR A 88 16.40 -4.30 2.31
C THR A 88 15.17 -3.98 3.17
N ASP A 89 14.34 -3.03 2.76
CA ASP A 89 13.12 -2.66 3.49
C ASP A 89 12.14 -3.83 3.57
N ILE A 90 11.90 -4.52 2.45
CA ILE A 90 11.04 -5.71 2.41
C ILE A 90 11.61 -6.79 3.33
N LEU A 91 12.90 -7.11 3.23
CA LEU A 91 13.49 -8.20 4.01
C LEU A 91 13.53 -7.91 5.51
N THR A 92 13.86 -6.68 5.91
CA THR A 92 13.88 -6.29 7.34
C THR A 92 12.49 -6.25 7.95
N TYR A 93 11.45 -5.99 7.15
CA TYR A 93 10.04 -6.04 7.58
C TYR A 93 9.52 -7.46 7.86
N HIS A 94 10.21 -8.50 7.38
CA HIS A 94 9.89 -9.89 7.72
C HIS A 94 10.56 -10.37 9.00
N VAL A 95 11.41 -9.56 9.63
CA VAL A 95 12.24 -9.95 10.77
C VAL A 95 11.85 -9.17 12.01
N VAL A 96 11.61 -9.87 13.11
CA VAL A 96 11.34 -9.31 14.43
C VAL A 96 12.44 -9.73 15.38
N GLU A 97 12.95 -8.79 16.19
CA GLU A 97 13.88 -9.13 17.27
C GLU A 97 13.18 -9.91 18.39
N GLY A 98 13.83 -10.95 18.89
CA GLY A 98 13.27 -11.85 19.89
C GLY A 98 12.74 -13.16 19.30
N GLN A 99 12.60 -14.17 20.15
CA GLN A 99 11.97 -15.44 19.78
C GLN A 99 10.51 -15.42 20.21
N ALA A 100 9.59 -15.56 19.25
CA ALA A 100 8.16 -15.69 19.48
C ALA A 100 7.64 -16.94 18.80
N LEU A 101 7.38 -18.00 19.57
CA LEU A 101 6.68 -19.18 19.06
C LEU A 101 5.20 -18.83 18.81
N SER A 102 4.52 -19.61 17.99
CA SER A 102 3.11 -19.40 17.67
C SER A 102 2.21 -19.38 18.91
N ALA A 103 2.58 -20.13 19.95
CA ALA A 103 1.90 -20.16 21.25
C ALA A 103 2.15 -18.92 22.11
N ASP A 104 3.24 -18.17 21.85
CA ASP A 104 3.60 -16.94 22.55
C ASP A 104 3.03 -15.70 21.84
N LEU A 105 2.60 -15.84 20.59
CA LEU A 105 1.97 -14.78 19.81
C LEU A 105 0.56 -14.48 20.32
N SER A 106 0.24 -13.18 20.38
CA SER A 106 -1.07 -12.68 20.78
C SER A 106 -1.46 -11.48 19.92
N ASN A 107 -2.75 -11.11 19.91
CA ASN A 107 -3.24 -10.00 19.11
C ASN A 107 -2.54 -8.69 19.51
N GLY A 108 -1.84 -8.07 18.56
CA GLY A 108 -1.05 -6.87 18.82
C GLY A 108 -0.04 -6.59 17.72
N ALA A 109 0.65 -5.45 17.83
CA ALA A 109 1.71 -5.06 16.92
C ALA A 109 3.06 -5.60 17.42
N LEU A 110 3.91 -6.06 16.50
CA LEU A 110 5.32 -6.37 16.74
C LEU A 110 6.19 -5.48 15.86
N GLU A 111 7.17 -4.82 16.46
CA GLU A 111 8.14 -3.99 15.75
C GLU A 111 9.12 -4.88 14.98
N THR A 112 9.34 -4.56 13.71
CA THR A 112 10.28 -5.28 12.84
C THR A 112 11.66 -4.62 12.85
N LEU A 113 12.67 -5.29 12.30
CA LEU A 113 13.99 -4.69 12.09
C LEU A 113 13.95 -3.49 11.14
N GLY A 114 12.92 -3.39 10.29
CA GLY A 114 12.68 -2.23 9.42
C GLY A 114 12.09 -1.01 10.14
N GLY A 115 11.85 -1.08 11.45
CA GLY A 115 11.27 0.00 12.27
C GLY A 115 9.74 0.08 12.19
N GLU A 116 9.14 -0.34 11.08
CA GLU A 116 7.69 -0.49 10.94
C GLU A 116 7.17 -1.73 11.69
N SER A 117 5.91 -1.71 12.11
CA SER A 117 5.31 -2.83 12.84
C SER A 117 4.47 -3.74 11.95
N VAL A 118 4.48 -5.05 12.26
CA VAL A 118 3.52 -6.03 11.74
C VAL A 118 2.41 -6.29 12.75
N GLN A 119 1.19 -6.41 12.27
CA GLN A 119 0.02 -6.70 13.08
C GLN A 119 -0.22 -8.20 13.16
N ILE A 120 -0.09 -8.74 14.38
CA ILE A 120 -0.39 -10.13 14.68
C ILE A 120 -1.87 -10.27 15.05
N ARG A 121 -2.50 -11.30 14.49
CA ARG A 121 -3.87 -11.73 14.83
C ARG A 121 -3.88 -13.23 15.00
N VAL A 122 -4.40 -13.70 16.14
CA VAL A 122 -4.59 -15.11 16.46
C VAL A 122 -6.08 -15.38 16.54
N GLU A 123 -6.58 -16.23 15.65
CA GLU A 123 -7.99 -16.60 15.57
C GLU A 123 -8.12 -18.10 15.34
N ASP A 124 -8.95 -18.77 16.15
CA ASP A 124 -9.21 -20.22 16.06
C ASP A 124 -7.95 -21.10 16.06
N GLY A 125 -6.86 -20.63 16.69
CA GLY A 125 -5.58 -21.33 16.74
C GLY A 125 -4.69 -21.17 15.50
N LEU A 126 -5.10 -20.31 14.55
CA LEU A 126 -4.29 -19.88 13.42
C LEU A 126 -3.67 -18.51 13.71
N VAL A 127 -2.43 -18.33 13.28
CA VAL A 127 -1.69 -17.06 13.38
C VAL A 127 -1.73 -16.37 12.02
N PHE A 128 -2.01 -15.07 12.05
CA PHE A 128 -1.98 -14.19 10.90
C PHE A 128 -1.05 -13.01 11.17
N VAL A 129 -0.33 -12.58 10.14
CA VAL A 129 0.60 -11.45 10.15
C VAL A 129 0.17 -10.49 9.05
N ASN A 130 -0.28 -9.29 9.40
CA ASN A 130 -0.92 -8.35 8.46
C ASN A 130 -2.05 -8.99 7.63
N GLY A 131 -2.75 -9.98 8.19
CA GLY A 131 -3.79 -10.72 7.49
C GLY A 131 -3.31 -11.90 6.64
N VAL A 132 -1.99 -12.03 6.41
CA VAL A 132 -1.35 -13.18 5.75
C VAL A 132 -1.31 -14.37 6.71
N THR A 133 -1.56 -15.58 6.22
CA THR A 133 -1.66 -16.76 7.07
C THR A 133 -0.27 -17.35 7.31
N VAL A 134 0.03 -17.71 8.57
CA VAL A 134 1.17 -18.57 8.86
C VAL A 134 0.80 -20.01 8.50
N VAL A 135 1.33 -20.50 7.38
CA VAL A 135 1.02 -21.83 6.84
C VAL A 135 1.81 -22.94 7.55
N THR A 136 3.03 -22.65 8.00
CA THR A 136 3.84 -23.56 8.83
C THR A 136 4.47 -22.79 9.98
N PRO A 137 3.89 -22.85 11.19
CA PRO A 137 4.47 -22.20 12.35
C PRO A 137 5.62 -23.02 12.97
N ASP A 138 6.46 -22.34 13.77
CA ASP A 138 7.40 -22.94 14.73
C ASP A 138 8.53 -23.80 14.13
N LEU A 139 9.09 -23.39 12.98
CA LEU A 139 10.36 -23.96 12.51
C LEU A 139 11.52 -23.42 13.36
N GLN A 140 11.94 -24.20 14.35
CA GLN A 140 12.97 -23.80 15.31
C GLN A 140 14.37 -23.90 14.73
N ALA A 141 15.08 -22.78 14.66
CA ALA A 141 16.48 -22.70 14.33
C ALA A 141 17.35 -22.47 15.59
N SER A 142 18.66 -22.57 15.46
CA SER A 142 19.61 -22.41 16.58
C SER A 142 19.63 -20.99 17.15
N ASN A 143 19.31 -19.98 16.33
CA ASN A 143 19.29 -18.55 16.69
C ASN A 143 17.89 -17.91 16.57
N GLY A 144 16.81 -18.70 16.56
CA GLY A 144 15.45 -18.15 16.49
C GLY A 144 14.37 -19.11 16.00
N VAL A 145 13.33 -18.54 15.41
CA VAL A 145 12.20 -19.30 14.84
C VAL A 145 11.78 -18.72 13.49
N ILE A 146 11.42 -19.61 12.56
CA ILE A 146 10.81 -19.27 11.28
C ILE A 146 9.32 -19.63 11.32
N HIS A 147 8.48 -18.69 10.91
CA HIS A 147 7.06 -18.89 10.62
C HIS A 147 6.85 -18.75 9.13
N VAL A 148 6.50 -19.83 8.44
CA VAL A 148 6.31 -19.81 7.00
C VAL A 148 4.99 -19.16 6.65
N ILE A 149 5.01 -18.23 5.70
CA ILE A 149 3.82 -17.48 5.23
C ILE A 149 3.60 -17.67 3.72
N ASP A 150 2.36 -17.50 3.28
CA ASP A 150 1.91 -17.69 1.89
C ASP A 150 1.85 -16.40 1.07
N SER A 151 2.35 -15.29 1.59
CA SER A 151 2.49 -14.02 0.86
C SER A 151 3.71 -13.25 1.36
N VAL A 152 4.29 -12.41 0.50
CA VAL A 152 5.36 -11.48 0.90
C VAL A 152 4.73 -10.28 1.62
N LEU A 153 5.24 -9.94 2.80
CA LEU A 153 4.86 -8.75 3.54
C LEU A 153 5.55 -7.53 2.92
N LEU A 154 4.75 -6.53 2.55
CA LEU A 154 5.25 -5.25 2.06
C LEU A 154 5.17 -4.21 3.18
N PRO A 155 6.25 -3.48 3.47
CA PRO A 155 6.19 -2.31 4.34
C PRO A 155 5.17 -1.29 3.80
N PRO A 156 4.50 -0.51 4.69
CA PRO A 156 3.67 0.60 4.25
C PRO A 156 4.45 1.55 3.32
N GLY A 157 3.87 1.89 2.16
CA GLY A 157 4.49 2.79 1.19
C GLY A 157 5.48 2.12 0.21
N VAL A 158 5.86 0.85 0.41
CA VAL A 158 6.72 0.11 -0.52
C VAL A 158 5.88 -0.62 -1.57
N ILE A 159 6.11 -0.31 -2.85
CA ILE A 159 5.44 -0.93 -3.99
C ILE A 159 6.49 -1.49 -4.96
N PRO A 160 6.62 -2.83 -5.10
CA PRO A 160 7.57 -3.44 -6.02
C PRO A 160 7.35 -3.00 -7.48
N GLY A 161 8.43 -2.56 -8.15
CA GLY A 161 8.42 -2.06 -9.54
C GLY A 161 8.40 -0.53 -9.66
N MET A 162 8.01 0.17 -8.59
CA MET A 162 7.97 1.63 -8.57
C MET A 162 9.38 2.20 -8.41
N LYS A 163 9.94 2.79 -9.49
CA LYS A 163 11.14 3.62 -9.36
C LYS A 163 10.76 4.91 -8.64
N THR A 164 11.28 5.12 -7.44
CA THR A 164 11.28 6.44 -6.82
C THR A 164 12.02 7.40 -7.75
N VAL A 165 11.30 8.37 -8.30
CA VAL A 165 11.93 9.50 -8.97
C VAL A 165 12.68 10.25 -7.87
N GLU A 166 14.01 10.25 -7.91
CA GLU A 166 14.82 10.98 -6.93
C GLU A 166 14.32 12.44 -6.85
N VAL A 167 13.77 12.81 -5.69
CA VAL A 167 13.46 14.20 -5.36
C VAL A 167 14.78 14.94 -5.34
N THR A 168 15.06 15.67 -6.43
CA THR A 168 16.20 16.58 -6.46
C THR A 168 15.99 17.68 -5.42
N ASP A 169 17.05 18.10 -4.71
CA ASP A 169 17.09 19.26 -3.76
C ASP A 169 16.80 20.62 -4.44
N THR A 170 16.19 20.57 -5.61
CA THR A 170 15.70 21.67 -6.46
C THR A 170 14.18 21.61 -6.65
N ALA A 171 13.47 20.73 -5.94
CA ALA A 171 12.01 20.66 -6.01
C ALA A 171 11.38 21.98 -5.53
N GLU A 172 10.68 22.66 -6.43
CA GLU A 172 9.93 23.89 -6.18
C GLU A 172 8.43 23.62 -6.02
N THR A 173 7.99 22.42 -6.40
CA THR A 173 6.58 22.01 -6.40
C THR A 173 6.47 20.50 -6.29
N TYR A 174 5.29 20.02 -5.91
CA TYR A 174 5.00 18.60 -5.74
C TYR A 174 3.76 18.20 -6.52
N PHE A 175 3.78 17.00 -7.08
CA PHE A 175 2.60 16.39 -7.68
C PHE A 175 2.43 14.94 -7.25
N ARG A 176 1.20 14.43 -7.31
CA ARG A 176 0.90 13.00 -7.16
C ARG A 176 -0.17 12.59 -8.15
N VAL A 177 -0.32 11.30 -8.36
CA VAL A 177 -1.29 10.75 -9.31
C VAL A 177 -2.32 9.89 -8.60
N ALA A 178 -3.56 9.95 -9.05
CA ALA A 178 -4.68 9.21 -8.47
C ALA A 178 -5.41 8.43 -9.57
N HIS A 179 -5.85 7.21 -9.26
CA HIS A 179 -6.70 6.46 -10.16
C HIS A 179 -8.15 6.41 -9.65
N PHE A 180 -9.03 7.22 -10.24
CA PHE A 180 -10.43 7.40 -9.81
C PHE A 180 -11.46 7.08 -10.91
N SER A 181 -11.06 6.36 -11.95
CA SER A 181 -11.95 5.88 -13.01
C SER A 181 -12.32 4.43 -12.74
N ALA A 182 -13.55 4.16 -12.30
CA ALA A 182 -13.94 2.88 -11.72
C ALA A 182 -14.00 1.69 -12.69
N ASP A 183 -14.07 1.95 -14.00
CA ASP A 183 -14.16 0.94 -15.05
C ASP A 183 -12.86 0.77 -15.85
N VAL A 184 -11.84 1.59 -15.58
CA VAL A 184 -10.47 1.37 -16.07
C VAL A 184 -9.81 0.34 -15.12
N PRO A 185 -9.12 -0.69 -15.65
CA PRO A 185 -8.29 -1.59 -14.83
C PRO A 185 -7.13 -0.82 -14.17
N PRO A 186 -6.33 -1.43 -13.27
CA PRO A 186 -5.11 -0.79 -12.75
C PRO A 186 -4.29 -0.16 -13.87
N VAL A 187 -3.69 1.00 -13.60
CA VAL A 187 -3.04 1.83 -14.62
C VAL A 187 -1.55 2.04 -14.37
N ASP A 188 -0.81 2.18 -15.46
CA ASP A 188 0.54 2.73 -15.46
C ASP A 188 0.47 4.20 -15.85
N VAL A 189 1.16 5.05 -15.09
CA VAL A 189 1.25 6.49 -15.31
C VAL A 189 2.67 6.85 -15.74
N TYR A 190 2.75 7.55 -16.87
CA TYR A 190 3.98 8.05 -17.44
C TYR A 190 4.06 9.56 -17.23
N VAL A 191 5.25 10.04 -16.85
CA VAL A 191 5.59 11.45 -16.69
C VAL A 191 6.75 11.76 -17.64
N ASP A 192 6.58 12.74 -18.52
CA ASP A 192 7.56 13.13 -19.56
C ASP A 192 8.03 11.95 -20.42
N GLY A 193 7.12 11.00 -20.68
CA GLY A 193 7.35 9.81 -21.48
C GLY A 193 8.05 8.65 -20.75
N GLU A 194 8.45 8.84 -19.49
CA GLU A 194 9.05 7.81 -18.63
C GLU A 194 8.00 7.25 -17.67
N LEU A 195 8.09 5.95 -17.37
CA LEU A 195 7.17 5.30 -16.44
C LEU A 195 7.44 5.77 -15.01
N ALA A 196 6.42 6.37 -14.37
CA ALA A 196 6.54 6.99 -13.06
C ALA A 196 5.78 6.22 -11.97
N VAL A 197 4.59 5.69 -12.30
CA VAL A 197 3.79 4.87 -11.39
C VAL A 197 3.31 3.64 -12.13
N GLU A 198 3.56 2.46 -11.57
CA GLU A 198 3.07 1.18 -12.10
C GLU A 198 1.87 0.69 -11.30
N PHE A 199 0.93 0.03 -11.97
CA PHE A 199 -0.14 -0.74 -11.36
C PHE A 199 -1.00 0.02 -10.32
N LEU A 200 -1.22 1.33 -10.53
CA LEU A 200 -2.06 2.14 -9.67
C LEU A 200 -3.52 1.66 -9.78
N SER A 201 -4.04 1.03 -8.73
CA SER A 201 -5.39 0.47 -8.73
C SER A 201 -6.44 1.53 -8.44
N PHE A 202 -7.68 1.27 -8.85
CA PHE A 202 -8.79 2.19 -8.58
C PHE A 202 -8.90 2.53 -7.08
N GLY A 203 -9.07 3.81 -6.78
CA GLY A 203 -9.13 4.37 -5.44
C GLY A 203 -7.78 4.69 -4.80
N GLN A 204 -6.67 4.26 -5.42
CA GLN A 204 -5.32 4.55 -4.92
C GLN A 204 -4.80 5.90 -5.41
N VAL A 205 -3.88 6.43 -4.62
CA VAL A 205 -3.13 7.66 -4.89
C VAL A 205 -1.66 7.36 -4.61
N SER A 206 -0.77 7.84 -5.47
CA SER A 206 0.67 7.72 -5.28
C SER A 206 1.15 8.59 -4.12
N GLU A 207 2.42 8.38 -3.76
CA GLU A 207 3.20 9.37 -3.03
C GLU A 207 3.35 10.70 -3.81
N TRP A 208 3.93 11.69 -3.13
CA TRP A 208 4.25 12.99 -3.72
C TRP A 208 5.62 12.97 -4.40
N PHE A 209 5.66 13.36 -5.66
CA PHE A 209 6.86 13.55 -6.46
C PHE A 209 7.25 15.03 -6.48
N GLY A 210 8.48 15.34 -6.06
CA GLY A 210 9.03 16.69 -6.14
C GLY A 210 9.61 17.00 -7.52
N THR A 211 9.34 18.19 -8.05
CA THR A 211 9.87 18.66 -9.33
C THR A 211 9.99 20.19 -9.37
N VAL A 212 10.50 20.73 -10.48
CA VAL A 212 10.53 22.18 -10.74
C VAL A 212 9.18 22.66 -11.26
N ALA A 213 8.81 23.91 -10.99
CA ALA A 213 7.59 24.47 -11.55
C ALA A 213 7.69 24.55 -13.08
N GLY A 214 6.59 24.26 -13.78
CA GLY A 214 6.57 24.19 -15.24
C GLY A 214 5.54 23.21 -15.79
N THR A 215 5.67 22.90 -17.07
CA THR A 215 4.81 21.93 -17.74
C THR A 215 5.47 20.56 -17.72
N ILE A 216 4.71 19.55 -17.27
CA ILE A 216 5.05 18.14 -17.42
C ILE A 216 4.05 17.48 -18.38
N GLU A 217 4.45 16.40 -19.05
CA GLU A 217 3.55 15.59 -19.86
C GLU A 217 3.09 14.36 -19.06
N ILE A 218 1.78 14.12 -18.96
CA ILE A 218 1.21 12.93 -18.31
C ILE A 218 0.53 12.05 -19.35
N ALA A 219 0.77 10.73 -19.27
CA ALA A 219 -0.03 9.73 -19.98
C ALA A 219 -0.44 8.60 -19.02
N VAL A 220 -1.61 8.02 -19.24
CA VAL A 220 -2.13 6.91 -18.43
C VAL A 220 -2.53 5.77 -19.35
N THR A 221 -2.04 4.56 -19.05
CA THR A 221 -2.34 3.34 -19.80
C THR A 221 -2.87 2.25 -18.87
N PRO A 222 -3.63 1.26 -19.36
CA PRO A 222 -3.87 0.05 -18.59
C PRO A 222 -2.53 -0.61 -18.23
N ALA A 223 -2.37 -1.09 -17.00
CA ALA A 223 -1.10 -1.60 -16.50
C ALA A 223 -0.51 -2.70 -17.39
N GLY A 224 0.80 -2.64 -17.62
CA GLY A 224 1.54 -3.52 -18.53
C GLY A 224 1.30 -3.27 -20.01
N SER A 225 0.55 -2.24 -20.39
CA SER A 225 0.29 -1.89 -21.79
C SER A 225 1.25 -0.83 -22.32
N SER A 226 1.38 -0.74 -23.64
CA SER A 226 2.14 0.34 -24.28
C SER A 226 1.35 1.65 -24.31
N LEU A 227 2.03 2.80 -24.41
CA LEU A 227 1.45 4.14 -24.63
C LEU A 227 0.45 4.26 -25.80
N ILE A 228 0.48 3.34 -26.77
CA ILE A 228 -0.51 3.31 -27.87
C ILE A 228 -1.92 2.98 -27.35
N ALA A 229 -2.02 2.27 -26.22
CA ALA A 229 -3.26 1.89 -25.56
C ALA A 229 -3.65 2.87 -24.45
N ALA A 230 -3.07 4.08 -24.43
CA ALA A 230 -3.33 5.08 -23.42
C ALA A 230 -4.83 5.42 -23.33
N VAL A 231 -5.36 5.36 -22.11
CA VAL A 231 -6.73 5.81 -21.78
C VAL A 231 -6.74 7.32 -21.52
N ILE A 232 -5.61 7.87 -21.07
CA ILE A 232 -5.34 9.30 -21.11
C ILE A 232 -4.09 9.48 -21.97
N PRO A 233 -4.20 10.03 -23.20
CA PRO A 233 -3.05 10.24 -24.05
C PRO A 233 -2.08 11.26 -23.42
N PRO A 234 -0.83 11.34 -23.91
CA PRO A 234 0.12 12.35 -23.48
C PRO A 234 -0.50 13.75 -23.47
N THR A 235 -0.58 14.34 -22.29
CA THR A 235 -1.30 15.58 -22.00
C THR A 235 -0.43 16.47 -21.13
N ASP A 236 -0.28 17.72 -21.56
CA ASP A 236 0.46 18.74 -20.81
C ASP A 236 -0.31 19.14 -19.53
N VAL A 237 0.39 19.11 -18.40
CA VAL A 237 -0.09 19.57 -17.09
C VAL A 237 0.83 20.69 -16.59
N GLU A 238 0.25 21.84 -16.26
CA GLU A 238 0.99 22.96 -15.68
C GLU A 238 1.06 22.83 -14.15
N LEU A 239 2.28 22.76 -13.62
CA LEU A 239 2.58 22.78 -12.19
C LEU A 239 3.06 24.17 -11.78
N GLY A 240 2.35 24.79 -10.83
CA GLY A 240 2.75 26.08 -10.25
C GLY A 240 3.82 25.94 -9.17
N GLU A 241 4.55 27.01 -8.90
CA GLU A 241 5.51 27.12 -7.78
C GLU A 241 4.80 26.92 -6.43
N ASP A 242 5.48 26.27 -5.48
CA ASP A 242 5.04 26.03 -4.10
C ASP A 242 3.66 25.33 -3.97
N ASN A 243 3.25 24.55 -4.97
CA ASN A 243 1.98 23.83 -4.99
C ASN A 243 2.13 22.34 -4.70
N TRP A 244 1.01 21.75 -4.27
CA TRP A 244 0.83 20.32 -4.08
C TRP A 244 -0.33 19.89 -4.95
N THR A 245 -0.02 19.30 -6.10
CA THR A 245 -0.98 19.08 -7.19
C THR A 245 -1.34 17.60 -7.33
N THR A 246 -2.63 17.28 -7.26
CA THR A 246 -3.10 15.92 -7.57
C THR A 246 -3.61 15.86 -9.00
N ILE A 247 -3.14 14.84 -9.72
CA ILE A 247 -3.51 14.53 -11.10
C ILE A 247 -4.29 13.21 -11.09
N ALA A 248 -5.61 13.30 -11.11
CA ALA A 248 -6.50 12.14 -11.00
C ALA A 248 -7.04 11.70 -12.36
N ALA A 249 -6.88 10.43 -12.71
CA ALA A 249 -7.61 9.83 -13.82
C ALA A 249 -9.08 9.64 -13.40
N VAL A 250 -9.99 10.42 -13.98
CA VAL A 250 -11.44 10.41 -13.69
C VAL A 250 -12.24 10.08 -14.94
N GLY A 251 -13.56 9.95 -14.80
CA GLY A 251 -14.45 9.56 -15.91
C GLY A 251 -14.54 8.04 -16.04
N THR A 252 -14.98 7.57 -17.21
CA THR A 252 -15.26 6.15 -17.46
C THR A 252 -14.90 5.75 -18.89
N LEU A 253 -14.39 4.54 -19.08
CA LEU A 253 -14.18 3.95 -20.42
C LEU A 253 -15.49 3.73 -21.17
N GLU A 254 -16.55 3.32 -20.47
CA GLU A 254 -17.86 3.07 -21.09
C GLU A 254 -18.40 4.32 -21.81
N ASN A 255 -18.16 5.50 -21.24
CA ASN A 255 -18.61 6.78 -21.80
C ASN A 255 -17.55 7.51 -22.64
N ASP A 256 -16.38 6.89 -22.89
CA ASP A 256 -15.28 7.48 -23.67
C ASP A 256 -14.88 8.88 -23.17
N ASN A 257 -14.84 9.05 -21.85
CA ASN A 257 -14.60 10.35 -21.20
C ASN A 257 -13.57 10.28 -20.08
N VAL A 258 -12.65 9.31 -20.14
CA VAL A 258 -11.52 9.26 -19.20
C VAL A 258 -10.62 10.46 -19.44
N GLU A 259 -10.37 11.24 -18.39
CA GLU A 259 -9.57 12.47 -18.46
C GLU A 259 -8.71 12.66 -17.20
N ALA A 260 -7.64 13.46 -17.32
CA ALA A 260 -6.83 13.87 -16.18
C ALA A 260 -7.46 15.10 -15.53
N ALA A 261 -7.99 14.93 -14.32
CA ALA A 261 -8.40 16.03 -13.46
C ALA A 261 -7.20 16.54 -12.66
N VAL A 262 -6.93 17.83 -12.74
CA VAL A 262 -5.80 18.46 -12.06
C VAL A 262 -6.32 19.46 -11.03
N PHE A 263 -5.94 19.28 -9.77
CA PHE A 263 -6.35 20.17 -8.68
C PHE A 263 -5.26 20.34 -7.63
N VAL A 264 -5.28 21.47 -6.93
CA VAL A 264 -4.30 21.78 -5.89
C VAL A 264 -4.87 21.48 -4.51
N GLU A 265 -4.06 20.85 -3.67
CA GLU A 265 -4.40 20.52 -2.30
C GLU A 265 -3.69 21.47 -1.31
N ASP A 266 -4.40 21.89 -0.27
CA ASP A 266 -3.77 22.60 0.85
C ASP A 266 -3.24 21.58 1.86
N VAL A 267 -1.96 21.22 1.70
CA VAL A 267 -1.26 20.30 2.59
C VAL A 267 -0.57 20.99 3.77
N ASN A 268 -0.85 22.26 4.05
CA ASN A 268 -0.31 22.89 5.26
C ASN A 268 -0.81 22.18 6.52
N ASP A 269 -0.01 22.18 7.59
CA ASP A 269 -0.39 21.61 8.88
C ASP A 269 -1.81 22.02 9.29
N ALA A 270 -2.56 21.03 9.77
CA ALA A 270 -3.86 21.28 10.37
C ALA A 270 -3.70 21.99 11.73
N PRO A 271 -4.66 22.85 12.12
CA PRO A 271 -4.73 23.35 13.50
C PRO A 271 -4.75 22.20 14.50
N SER A 272 -4.22 22.41 15.71
CA SER A 272 -4.21 21.38 16.76
C SER A 272 -5.61 20.79 17.00
N GLY A 273 -5.70 19.45 17.01
CA GLY A 273 -6.96 18.72 17.15
C GLY A 273 -7.85 18.71 15.90
N SER A 274 -7.32 19.15 14.76
CA SER A 274 -8.02 19.19 13.47
C SER A 274 -7.26 18.40 12.40
N VAL A 275 -7.95 18.18 11.29
CA VAL A 275 -7.43 17.59 10.05
C VAL A 275 -7.52 18.62 8.93
N ARG A 276 -6.84 18.37 7.82
CA ARG A 276 -7.12 19.02 6.53
C ARG A 276 -7.92 18.07 5.66
N ALA A 277 -9.06 18.53 5.14
CA ALA A 277 -9.91 17.74 4.27
C ALA A 277 -10.09 18.46 2.93
N THR A 278 -9.56 17.87 1.86
CA THR A 278 -9.79 18.25 0.46
C THR A 278 -11.04 17.53 -0.03
N PHE A 279 -12.06 18.29 -0.44
CA PHE A 279 -13.26 17.75 -1.08
C PHE A 279 -13.11 17.89 -2.59
N PHE A 280 -13.22 16.80 -3.32
CA PHE A 280 -13.06 16.80 -4.78
C PHE A 280 -14.31 16.24 -5.45
N ASN A 281 -14.86 16.97 -6.41
CA ASN A 281 -16.04 16.54 -7.17
C ASN A 281 -15.65 16.23 -8.63
N ALA A 282 -15.72 14.95 -8.99
CA ALA A 282 -15.64 14.45 -10.35
C ALA A 282 -16.85 13.58 -10.71
N ILE A 283 -18.03 13.88 -10.15
CA ILE A 283 -19.29 13.29 -10.60
C ILE A 283 -19.60 13.84 -11.99
N VAL A 284 -19.44 13.00 -13.00
CA VAL A 284 -19.66 13.29 -14.41
C VAL A 284 -21.04 13.90 -14.63
N GLU A 285 -21.12 14.92 -15.48
CA GLU A 285 -22.33 15.67 -15.85
C GLU A 285 -23.00 16.46 -14.71
N GLN A 286 -22.54 16.35 -13.46
CA GLN A 286 -23.06 17.15 -12.35
C GLN A 286 -22.27 18.44 -12.18
N SER A 287 -22.83 19.51 -12.73
CA SER A 287 -22.14 20.81 -12.80
C SER A 287 -21.74 21.37 -11.43
N ILE A 288 -22.57 21.16 -10.40
CA ILE A 288 -22.43 21.75 -9.07
C ILE A 288 -23.11 20.84 -8.02
N THR A 289 -22.42 20.58 -6.90
CA THR A 289 -22.90 19.75 -5.79
C THR A 289 -22.61 20.41 -4.44
N ASP A 290 -23.35 20.01 -3.40
CA ASP A 290 -23.09 20.44 -2.02
C ASP A 290 -22.60 19.25 -1.16
N ALA A 291 -21.49 19.45 -0.46
CA ALA A 291 -20.91 18.45 0.44
C ALA A 291 -21.32 18.73 1.89
N TYR A 292 -21.73 17.68 2.59
CA TYR A 292 -22.20 17.71 3.98
C TYR A 292 -21.37 16.75 4.84
N ALA A 293 -21.33 17.04 6.14
CA ALA A 293 -20.95 16.07 7.16
C ALA A 293 -21.90 16.17 8.35
N ASP A 294 -22.35 15.03 8.86
CA ASP A 294 -23.32 14.92 9.96
C ASP A 294 -24.59 15.76 9.73
N GLY A 295 -25.01 15.85 8.46
CA GLY A 295 -26.16 16.66 8.03
C GLY A 295 -25.92 18.18 8.02
N GLN A 296 -24.70 18.66 8.29
CA GLN A 296 -24.32 20.07 8.20
C GLN A 296 -23.57 20.36 6.90
N LEU A 297 -23.92 21.47 6.23
CA LEU A 297 -23.27 21.89 5.00
C LEU A 297 -21.79 22.24 5.28
N LEU A 298 -20.89 21.56 4.56
CA LEU A 298 -19.46 21.79 4.61
C LEU A 298 -18.95 22.57 3.39
N VAL A 299 -19.34 22.18 2.19
CA VAL A 299 -18.89 22.88 0.97
C VAL A 299 -20.10 23.18 0.12
N GLU A 300 -20.37 24.47 -0.06
CA GLU A 300 -21.42 24.97 -0.94
C GLU A 300 -20.86 25.09 -2.35
N SER A 301 -21.66 24.71 -3.34
CA SER A 301 -21.36 24.85 -4.76
C SER A 301 -20.02 24.24 -5.20
N LEU A 302 -19.66 23.04 -4.70
CA LEU A 302 -18.49 22.28 -5.17
C LEU A 302 -18.70 21.86 -6.63
N ARG A 303 -17.94 22.47 -7.54
CA ARG A 303 -18.14 22.36 -8.99
C ARG A 303 -17.46 21.13 -9.57
N TYR A 304 -17.95 20.66 -10.72
CA TYR A 304 -17.18 19.76 -11.57
C TYR A 304 -15.96 20.48 -12.14
N LEU A 305 -14.88 19.73 -12.39
CA LEU A 305 -13.64 20.23 -12.99
C LEU A 305 -13.89 21.05 -14.27
N GLY A 306 -13.11 22.11 -14.47
CA GLY A 306 -13.20 23.00 -15.63
C GLY A 306 -14.41 23.95 -15.65
N ASN A 307 -15.42 23.73 -14.80
CA ASN A 307 -16.61 24.57 -14.78
C ASN A 307 -16.32 25.94 -14.14
N ARG A 308 -16.43 27.02 -14.94
CA ARG A 308 -16.09 28.41 -14.55
C ARG A 308 -14.66 28.58 -14.03
N GLY A 309 -13.72 27.75 -14.49
CA GLY A 309 -12.33 27.78 -14.05
C GLY A 309 -12.11 27.24 -12.64
N SER A 310 -13.06 26.46 -12.10
CA SER A 310 -12.84 25.66 -10.90
C SER A 310 -12.07 24.39 -11.26
N ASP A 311 -11.16 24.00 -10.39
CA ASP A 311 -10.44 22.72 -10.38
C ASP A 311 -11.27 21.58 -9.78
N GLY A 312 -12.48 21.89 -9.29
CA GLY A 312 -13.39 20.93 -8.66
C GLY A 312 -12.99 20.48 -7.26
N ALA A 313 -11.99 21.13 -6.66
CA ALA A 313 -11.53 20.83 -5.32
C ALA A 313 -11.75 21.99 -4.34
N PHE A 314 -11.94 21.67 -3.07
CA PHE A 314 -11.97 22.66 -2.00
C PHE A 314 -11.41 22.08 -0.70
N THR A 315 -10.39 22.72 -0.14
CA THR A 315 -9.80 22.28 1.12
C THR A 315 -10.28 23.10 2.31
N ARG A 316 -10.60 22.43 3.42
CA ARG A 316 -10.90 23.09 4.70
C ARG A 316 -10.43 22.26 5.89
N SER A 317 -10.28 22.91 7.04
CA SER A 317 -10.03 22.20 8.30
C SER A 317 -11.34 21.68 8.91
N LEU A 318 -11.27 20.48 9.47
CA LEU A 318 -12.33 19.86 10.29
C LEU A 318 -11.74 19.38 11.62
N PRO A 319 -12.48 19.43 12.73
CA PRO A 319 -12.07 18.73 13.95
C PRO A 319 -11.80 17.24 13.68
N GLN A 320 -10.90 16.62 14.45
CA GLN A 320 -10.80 15.16 14.47
C GLN A 320 -12.12 14.55 14.98
N GLY A 321 -12.48 13.36 14.50
CA GLY A 321 -13.73 12.72 14.89
C GLY A 321 -14.20 11.68 13.89
N LEU A 322 -15.40 11.14 14.14
CA LEU A 322 -16.10 10.24 13.23
C LEU A 322 -17.17 11.04 12.49
N TYR A 323 -17.23 10.92 11.16
CA TYR A 323 -18.10 11.71 10.31
C TYR A 323 -18.93 10.87 9.36
N ASP A 324 -20.19 11.28 9.17
CA ASP A 324 -21.04 10.81 8.08
C ASP A 324 -21.04 11.86 6.95
N PHE A 325 -20.26 11.63 5.90
CA PHE A 325 -20.22 12.53 4.74
C PHE A 325 -21.36 12.23 3.77
N ALA A 326 -21.86 13.27 3.11
CA ALA A 326 -22.82 13.14 2.02
C ALA A 326 -22.59 14.19 0.94
N ILE A 327 -22.89 13.82 -0.31
CA ILE A 327 -22.88 14.73 -1.45
C ILE A 327 -24.29 14.80 -2.04
N THR A 328 -24.75 16.01 -2.34
CA THR A 328 -26.11 16.27 -2.82
C THR A 328 -26.09 17.17 -4.05
N LEU A 329 -27.21 17.23 -4.78
CA LEU A 329 -27.42 18.28 -5.78
C LEU A 329 -27.43 19.66 -5.09
N GLU A 330 -26.84 20.67 -5.75
CA GLU A 330 -26.80 22.06 -5.26
C GLU A 330 -28.19 22.55 -4.80
N ASP A 331 -28.24 23.18 -3.63
CA ASP A 331 -29.45 23.74 -3.00
C ASP A 331 -30.58 22.71 -2.75
N ALA A 332 -30.27 21.40 -2.79
CA ALA A 332 -31.24 20.33 -2.65
C ALA A 332 -30.78 19.26 -1.64
N PRO A 333 -30.73 19.56 -0.33
CA PRO A 333 -30.18 18.67 0.71
C PRO A 333 -30.90 17.32 0.85
N SER A 334 -32.14 17.21 0.36
CA SER A 334 -32.91 15.97 0.31
C SER A 334 -32.55 15.06 -0.88
N ASN A 335 -31.84 15.58 -1.87
CA ASN A 335 -31.40 14.84 -3.06
C ASN A 335 -29.97 14.36 -2.86
N VAL A 336 -29.81 13.41 -1.96
CA VAL A 336 -28.52 12.77 -1.69
C VAL A 336 -28.13 11.90 -2.88
N LEU A 337 -26.97 12.21 -3.47
CA LEU A 337 -26.38 11.41 -4.55
C LEU A 337 -25.64 10.21 -3.96
N PHE A 338 -24.87 10.44 -2.89
CA PHE A 338 -24.07 9.41 -2.22
C PHE A 338 -23.75 9.79 -0.76
N SER A 339 -23.39 8.79 0.06
CA SER A 339 -22.96 9.00 1.45
C SER A 339 -21.83 8.05 1.85
N LEU A 340 -20.92 8.54 2.69
CA LEU A 340 -19.81 7.82 3.29
C LEU A 340 -19.99 7.83 4.82
N PRO A 341 -20.60 6.78 5.41
CA PRO A 341 -20.83 6.74 6.85
C PRO A 341 -19.56 6.36 7.62
N ASP A 342 -19.51 6.76 8.89
CA ASP A 342 -18.52 6.30 9.88
C ASP A 342 -17.04 6.51 9.46
N ILE A 343 -16.70 7.64 8.84
CA ILE A 343 -15.33 7.95 8.41
C ILE A 343 -14.52 8.55 9.58
N PRO A 344 -13.47 7.87 10.07
CA PRO A 344 -12.62 8.40 11.14
C PRO A 344 -11.60 9.39 10.58
N LEU A 345 -11.49 10.55 11.22
CA LEU A 345 -10.50 11.57 10.93
C LEU A 345 -9.59 11.78 12.14
N THR A 346 -8.29 11.61 11.93
CA THR A 346 -7.23 11.69 12.94
C THR A 346 -6.52 13.04 12.85
N ALA A 347 -6.38 13.75 13.98
CA ALA A 347 -5.71 15.05 14.00
C ALA A 347 -4.28 14.98 13.45
N GLY A 348 -3.90 16.01 12.69
CA GLY A 348 -2.60 16.09 12.04
C GLY A 348 -2.57 15.52 10.62
N ASN A 349 -3.54 14.69 10.25
CA ASN A 349 -3.57 14.05 8.93
C ASN A 349 -4.30 14.90 7.88
N HIS A 350 -4.01 14.60 6.62
CA HIS A 350 -4.68 15.16 5.45
C HIS A 350 -5.58 14.09 4.83
N TYR A 351 -6.76 14.49 4.37
CA TYR A 351 -7.74 13.60 3.77
C TYR A 351 -8.20 14.16 2.43
N LEU A 352 -8.13 13.34 1.40
CA LEU A 352 -8.82 13.59 0.13
C LEU A 352 -10.14 12.81 0.14
N ILE A 353 -11.24 13.53 0.06
CA ILE A 353 -12.60 13.01 0.00
C ILE A 353 -13.12 13.28 -1.43
N ALA A 354 -12.97 12.29 -2.29
CA ALA A 354 -13.34 12.37 -3.70
C ALA A 354 -14.76 11.81 -3.91
N TYR A 355 -15.60 12.54 -4.63
CA TYR A 355 -16.92 12.12 -5.10
C TYR A 355 -16.84 11.88 -6.61
N LEU A 356 -17.18 10.67 -7.03
CA LEU A 356 -16.85 10.12 -8.34
C LEU A 356 -18.08 9.47 -8.98
N GLY A 357 -17.95 9.08 -10.25
CA GLY A 357 -18.98 8.35 -10.98
C GLY A 357 -19.93 9.28 -11.73
N SER A 358 -21.22 8.96 -11.71
CA SER A 358 -22.27 9.73 -12.41
C SER A 358 -23.38 10.15 -11.45
N ALA A 359 -24.26 11.04 -11.89
CA ALA A 359 -25.41 11.45 -11.08
C ALA A 359 -26.31 10.30 -10.61
N SER A 360 -26.40 9.24 -11.41
CA SER A 360 -27.22 8.05 -11.14
C SER A 360 -26.46 6.94 -10.41
N ASP A 361 -25.13 7.03 -10.37
CA ASP A 361 -24.25 6.02 -9.79
C ASP A 361 -23.01 6.72 -9.21
N ALA A 362 -23.26 7.54 -8.19
CA ALA A 362 -22.24 8.29 -7.50
C ALA A 362 -21.66 7.42 -6.38
N PHE A 363 -20.35 7.49 -6.20
CA PHE A 363 -19.63 6.85 -5.11
C PHE A 363 -18.53 7.78 -4.62
N GLY A 364 -17.79 7.35 -3.60
CA GLY A 364 -16.72 8.16 -3.03
C GLY A 364 -15.54 7.34 -2.56
N VAL A 365 -14.39 8.00 -2.56
CA VAL A 365 -13.11 7.47 -2.14
C VAL A 365 -12.55 8.41 -1.08
N VAL A 366 -12.06 7.86 0.02
CA VAL A 366 -11.38 8.61 1.08
C VAL A 366 -9.94 8.12 1.14
N VAL A 367 -9.00 9.04 0.96
CA VAL A 367 -7.58 8.76 1.01
C VAL A 367 -7.00 9.56 2.17
N GLU A 368 -6.42 8.86 3.13
CA GLU A 368 -5.64 9.45 4.21
C GLU A 368 -4.18 9.61 3.77
N THR A 369 -3.60 10.76 4.06
CA THR A 369 -2.17 11.03 3.91
C THR A 369 -1.64 11.45 5.27
N VAL A 370 -0.72 10.65 5.80
CA VAL A 370 0.00 10.92 7.04
C VAL A 370 1.25 11.70 6.67
N ASP A 371 1.46 12.84 7.32
CA ASP A 371 2.58 13.76 7.08
C ASP A 371 2.80 14.07 5.59
N ALA A 372 1.94 14.93 5.04
CA ALA A 372 1.99 15.28 3.63
C ALA A 372 3.21 16.15 3.24
N ARG A 373 4.26 16.28 4.07
CA ARG A 373 5.43 17.13 3.86
C ARG A 373 6.76 16.46 4.09
#